data_AF-A0A5P9NQI0-F1
#
_entry.id   AF-A0A5P9NQI0-F1
#
_cell.length_a   1.000
_cell.length_b   1.000
_cell.length_c   1.000
_cell.angle_alpha   90.00
_cell.angle_beta   90.00
_cell.angle_gamma   90.00
#
_symmetry.space_group_name_H-M   'P 1'
#
loop_
_entity.id
_entity.type
_entity.pdbx_description
1 polymer ?
#
loop_
_entity_poly.entity_id
_entity_poly.type
_entity_poly.pdbx_seq_one_letter_code
_entity_poly.pdbx_strand_id
1 'polypeptide(L)'
;MKFVVKFFSEITIKSRPVRKRLVAKLHSNLNAVLREYDPEVQIKHGWDKLQIHTAVEDAGLLAAMIEAMRNVAGISYILEVAEFALPEKDQIVELVLPIYAERLAGKTFAVRCKRNGDHSFKSVEVEREVGGALLARTEAAGVKLKAPDVQVEMEISRNTLFVIVQRHRGLGGFPVASVDPVLSLISGGFDSPVATYLTMKRGMRSHFLFFNLGGRDHEVGVKEVALYLWQKYGCHQRVLFISVPFEEVVAELLTRVEDSQMGVILKRMMLRVANEIAAELEIDALVTGEAVAQVSSQTLRNLSVIDEVSERLVLRPLVASDKGDIVRLADEIGTGEFAANMPEYCGVISVNPTTKARLGRIRAQEERFDMAILERAAANATRTRIDRLADEDLERSDVEVLSVPLAESVIIDIRHPDEEELAPLDVHVPVEKIPFYELHSKGDTLDSAKTYMLYCGKGVMSRLHASHLVESGRLNVKVYAP
;
A
#
# COMPACT_ATOMS: atom_id res chain seq x y z
N MET A 1 -13.67 -12.13 -18.22
CA MET A 1 -12.70 -11.10 -18.70
C MET A 1 -11.27 -11.64 -18.77
N LYS A 2 -10.40 -11.08 -19.63
CA LYS A 2 -8.97 -11.44 -19.69
C LYS A 2 -8.08 -10.21 -19.51
N PHE A 3 -7.06 -10.35 -18.66
CA PHE A 3 -6.04 -9.33 -18.46
C PHE A 3 -4.66 -9.85 -18.85
N VAL A 4 -3.83 -8.96 -19.37
CA VAL A 4 -2.41 -9.19 -19.64
C VAL A 4 -1.60 -8.26 -18.74
N VAL A 5 -0.87 -8.85 -17.80
CA VAL A 5 0.04 -8.15 -16.90
C VAL A 5 1.43 -8.12 -17.52
N LYS A 6 1.93 -6.91 -17.80
CA LYS A 6 3.28 -6.67 -18.31
C LYS A 6 4.24 -6.37 -17.16
N PHE A 7 5.34 -7.10 -17.13
CA PHE A 7 6.37 -6.95 -16.11
C PHE A 7 7.02 -5.57 -16.15
N PHE A 8 7.42 -5.07 -14.99
CA PHE A 8 8.27 -3.90 -14.90
C PHE A 8 9.59 -4.11 -15.65
N SER A 9 10.09 -3.07 -16.34
CA SER A 9 11.23 -3.17 -17.25
C SER A 9 12.51 -3.66 -16.56
N GLU A 10 12.73 -3.30 -15.30
CA GLU A 10 13.89 -3.80 -14.55
C GLU A 10 13.84 -5.31 -14.25
N ILE A 11 12.65 -5.93 -14.30
CA ILE A 11 12.50 -7.39 -14.16
C ILE A 11 12.91 -8.08 -15.48
N THR A 12 12.57 -7.49 -16.63
CA THR A 12 12.79 -8.14 -17.93
C THR A 12 14.26 -8.22 -18.32
N ILE A 13 15.07 -7.24 -17.88
CA ILE A 13 16.52 -7.18 -18.10
C ILE A 13 17.34 -8.12 -17.20
N LYS A 14 16.73 -8.74 -16.18
CA LYS A 14 17.45 -9.69 -15.29
C LYS A 14 17.80 -10.98 -16.03
N SER A 15 18.83 -11.68 -15.52
CA SER A 15 19.20 -13.01 -16.01
C SER A 15 18.02 -13.97 -15.93
N ARG A 16 17.98 -14.98 -16.81
CA ARG A 16 16.85 -15.93 -16.89
C ARG A 16 16.48 -16.56 -15.53
N PRO A 17 17.43 -17.04 -14.69
CA PRO A 17 17.09 -17.61 -13.38
C PRO A 17 16.47 -16.59 -12.42
N VAL A 18 17.04 -15.39 -12.34
CA VAL A 18 16.53 -14.31 -11.47
C VAL A 18 15.14 -13.88 -11.94
N ARG A 19 14.96 -13.66 -13.24
CA ARG A 19 13.66 -13.30 -13.82
C ARG A 19 12.61 -14.36 -13.53
N LYS A 20 12.94 -15.65 -13.65
CA LYS A 20 12.01 -16.75 -13.33
C LYS A 20 11.55 -16.68 -11.87
N ARG A 21 12.48 -16.44 -10.93
CA ARG A 21 12.15 -16.27 -9.49
C ARG A 21 11.24 -15.07 -9.25
N LEU A 22 11.55 -13.91 -9.86
CA LEU A 22 10.74 -12.69 -9.74
C LEU A 22 9.33 -12.90 -10.30
N VAL A 23 9.21 -13.50 -11.49
CA VAL A 23 7.90 -13.76 -12.12
C VAL A 23 7.07 -14.76 -11.29
N ALA A 24 7.70 -15.81 -10.75
CA ALA A 24 7.01 -16.74 -9.85
C ALA A 24 6.50 -16.03 -8.58
N LYS A 25 7.28 -15.10 -8.02
CA LYS A 25 6.83 -14.30 -6.87
C LYS A 25 5.68 -13.37 -7.24
N LEU A 26 5.76 -12.70 -8.39
CA LEU A 26 4.67 -11.85 -8.90
C LEU A 26 3.38 -12.63 -9.11
N HIS A 27 3.47 -13.83 -9.69
CA HIS A 27 2.35 -14.75 -9.85
C HIS A 27 1.71 -15.09 -8.49
N SER A 28 2.53 -15.46 -7.50
CA SER A 28 2.04 -15.73 -6.14
C SER A 28 1.37 -14.52 -5.50
N ASN A 29 1.92 -13.31 -5.67
CA ASN A 29 1.36 -12.08 -5.10
C ASN A 29 0.01 -11.74 -5.74
N LEU A 30 -0.06 -11.78 -7.08
CA LEU A 30 -1.32 -11.57 -7.80
C LEU A 30 -2.38 -12.61 -7.43
N ASN A 31 -1.99 -13.88 -7.31
CA ASN A 31 -2.91 -14.94 -6.93
C ASN A 31 -3.43 -14.76 -5.48
N ALA A 32 -2.59 -14.29 -4.56
CA ALA A 32 -3.01 -14.02 -3.18
C ALA A 32 -4.04 -12.90 -3.08
N VAL A 33 -3.87 -11.83 -3.86
CA VAL A 33 -4.75 -10.66 -3.89
C VAL A 33 -6.03 -10.94 -4.68
N LEU A 34 -5.91 -11.53 -5.88
CA LEU A 34 -7.06 -11.67 -6.78
C LEU A 34 -8.08 -12.72 -6.34
N ARG A 35 -7.67 -13.69 -5.51
CA ARG A 35 -8.59 -14.71 -4.97
C ARG A 35 -9.64 -14.16 -4.02
N GLU A 36 -9.44 -12.95 -3.51
CA GLU A 36 -10.44 -12.25 -2.70
C GLU A 36 -11.65 -11.80 -3.52
N TYR A 37 -11.42 -11.55 -4.81
CA TYR A 37 -12.44 -11.06 -5.74
C TYR A 37 -12.96 -12.20 -6.63
N ASP A 38 -12.09 -13.13 -7.02
CA ASP A 38 -12.45 -14.30 -7.80
C ASP A 38 -11.69 -15.53 -7.29
N PRO A 39 -12.34 -16.40 -6.47
CA PRO A 39 -11.72 -17.61 -5.94
C PRO A 39 -11.21 -18.58 -7.02
N GLU A 40 -11.77 -18.53 -8.23
CA GLU A 40 -11.44 -19.40 -9.36
C GLU A 40 -10.48 -18.75 -10.38
N VAL A 41 -9.94 -17.56 -10.05
CA VAL A 41 -9.05 -16.81 -10.94
C VAL A 41 -7.87 -17.65 -11.43
N GLN A 42 -7.62 -17.63 -12.74
CA GLN A 42 -6.53 -18.38 -13.35
C GLN A 42 -5.41 -17.46 -13.85
N ILE A 43 -4.21 -17.65 -13.33
CA ILE A 43 -3.02 -16.91 -13.76
C ILE A 43 -2.06 -17.84 -14.50
N LYS A 44 -1.91 -17.60 -15.81
CA LYS A 44 -1.04 -18.36 -16.72
C LYS A 44 0.24 -17.61 -17.04
N HIS A 45 1.35 -18.35 -17.10
CA HIS A 45 2.65 -17.80 -17.47
C HIS A 45 2.79 -17.69 -18.99
N GLY A 46 3.12 -16.49 -19.46
CA GLY A 46 3.63 -16.25 -20.80
C GLY A 46 5.14 -15.98 -20.79
N TRP A 47 5.72 -15.82 -21.97
CA TRP A 47 7.15 -15.53 -22.11
C TRP A 47 7.57 -14.19 -21.48
N ASP A 48 6.75 -13.14 -21.69
CA ASP A 48 7.01 -11.75 -21.29
C ASP A 48 5.83 -11.13 -20.52
N LYS A 49 4.85 -11.95 -20.12
CA LYS A 49 3.58 -11.54 -19.52
C LYS A 49 3.02 -12.58 -18.58
N LEU A 50 2.17 -12.17 -17.66
CA LEU A 50 1.18 -13.05 -17.03
C LEU A 50 -0.18 -12.79 -17.67
N GLN A 51 -0.96 -13.85 -17.87
CA GLN A 51 -2.33 -13.77 -18.36
C GLN A 51 -3.28 -14.17 -17.24
N ILE A 52 -4.17 -13.26 -16.89
CA ILE A 52 -5.19 -13.48 -15.86
C ILE A 52 -6.51 -13.71 -16.58
N HIS A 53 -7.18 -14.80 -16.23
CA HIS A 53 -8.51 -15.13 -16.72
C HIS A 53 -9.44 -15.18 -15.51
N THR A 54 -10.55 -14.48 -15.61
CA THR A 54 -11.59 -14.43 -14.59
C THR A 54 -12.96 -14.59 -15.25
N ALA A 55 -13.86 -15.29 -14.56
CA ALA A 55 -15.26 -15.42 -14.97
C ALA A 55 -16.13 -14.27 -14.44
N VAL A 56 -15.56 -13.34 -13.66
CA VAL A 56 -16.29 -12.17 -13.15
C VAL A 56 -16.74 -11.29 -14.33
N GLU A 57 -18.03 -10.95 -14.30
CA GLU A 57 -18.68 -10.05 -15.25
C GLU A 57 -19.20 -8.77 -14.58
N ASP A 58 -19.34 -8.77 -13.25
CA ASP A 58 -19.75 -7.58 -12.49
C ASP A 58 -18.73 -6.44 -12.66
N ALA A 59 -19.21 -5.28 -13.08
CA ALA A 59 -18.36 -4.15 -13.43
C ALA A 59 -17.63 -3.56 -12.22
N GLY A 60 -18.30 -3.50 -11.05
CA GLY A 60 -17.70 -3.00 -9.81
C GLY A 60 -16.58 -3.92 -9.32
N LEU A 61 -16.82 -5.22 -9.34
CA LEU A 61 -15.83 -6.23 -8.94
C LEU A 61 -14.64 -6.26 -9.91
N LEU A 62 -14.87 -6.12 -11.23
CA LEU A 62 -13.79 -5.98 -12.21
C LEU A 62 -12.95 -4.72 -11.96
N ALA A 63 -13.60 -3.58 -11.66
CA ALA A 63 -12.89 -2.35 -11.32
C ALA A 63 -12.03 -2.52 -10.05
N ALA A 64 -12.58 -3.16 -9.01
CA ALA A 64 -11.84 -3.48 -7.79
C ALA A 64 -10.66 -4.43 -8.04
N MET A 65 -10.82 -5.45 -8.88
CA MET A 65 -9.71 -6.33 -9.30
C MET A 65 -8.62 -5.56 -10.05
N ILE A 66 -8.99 -4.64 -10.94
CA ILE A 66 -8.02 -3.79 -11.66
C ILE A 66 -7.24 -2.95 -10.68
N GLU A 67 -7.91 -2.29 -9.74
CA GLU A 67 -7.27 -1.45 -8.74
C GLU A 67 -6.35 -2.27 -7.83
N ALA A 68 -6.79 -3.46 -7.39
CA ALA A 68 -5.95 -4.38 -6.65
C ALA A 68 -4.68 -4.77 -7.42
N MET A 69 -4.78 -5.05 -8.73
CA MET A 69 -3.60 -5.29 -9.57
C MET A 69 -2.70 -4.05 -9.70
N ARG A 70 -3.26 -2.84 -9.76
CA ARG A 70 -2.48 -1.60 -9.86
C ARG A 70 -1.61 -1.39 -8.63
N ASN A 71 -2.04 -1.87 -7.47
CA ASN A 71 -1.33 -1.81 -6.20
C ASN A 71 -0.30 -2.93 -6.00
N VAL A 72 -0.21 -3.92 -6.92
CA VAL A 72 0.81 -4.97 -6.86
C VAL A 72 2.14 -4.50 -7.50
N ALA A 73 3.19 -4.46 -6.69
CA ALA A 73 4.55 -4.17 -7.15
C ALA A 73 5.08 -5.24 -8.13
N GLY A 74 5.83 -4.81 -9.13
CA GLY A 74 6.39 -5.64 -10.22
C GLY A 74 5.67 -5.49 -11.56
N ILE A 75 4.63 -4.65 -11.63
CA ILE A 75 3.76 -4.52 -12.80
C ILE A 75 3.98 -3.16 -13.48
N SER A 76 4.29 -3.18 -14.78
CA SER A 76 4.35 -1.94 -15.58
C SER A 76 2.98 -1.51 -16.04
N TYR A 77 2.23 -2.45 -16.61
CA TYR A 77 0.89 -2.20 -17.16
C TYR A 77 0.01 -3.42 -16.98
N ILE A 78 -1.27 -3.16 -16.76
CA ILE A 78 -2.35 -4.15 -16.83
C ILE A 78 -3.14 -3.80 -18.09
N LEU A 79 -3.28 -4.75 -18.99
CA LEU A 79 -4.02 -4.57 -20.23
C LEU A 79 -5.30 -5.38 -20.15
N GLU A 80 -6.44 -4.74 -20.32
CA GLU A 80 -7.71 -5.41 -20.59
C GLU A 80 -7.73 -5.88 -22.04
N VAL A 81 -8.11 -7.13 -22.26
CA VAL A 81 -8.02 -7.75 -23.57
C VAL A 81 -9.33 -8.41 -23.95
N ALA A 82 -9.90 -7.96 -25.06
CA ALA A 82 -10.96 -8.67 -25.75
C ALA A 82 -10.35 -9.78 -26.62
N GLU A 83 -10.86 -10.99 -26.47
CA GLU A 83 -10.39 -12.18 -27.18
C GLU A 83 -11.45 -12.64 -28.17
N PHE A 84 -11.05 -12.80 -29.43
CA PHE A 84 -11.92 -13.24 -30.52
C PHE A 84 -11.24 -14.37 -31.31
N ALA A 85 -12.04 -15.26 -31.89
CA ALA A 85 -11.54 -16.09 -32.99
C ALA A 85 -11.04 -15.16 -34.11
N LEU A 86 -9.88 -15.47 -34.71
CA LEU A 86 -9.34 -14.68 -35.81
C LEU A 86 -10.29 -14.77 -37.01
N PRO A 87 -10.93 -13.67 -37.43
CA PRO A 87 -11.76 -13.68 -38.62
C PRO A 87 -10.89 -13.52 -39.87
N GLU A 88 -11.53 -13.46 -41.04
CA GLU A 88 -10.84 -12.99 -42.24
C GLU A 88 -10.30 -11.56 -42.03
N LYS A 89 -9.20 -11.25 -42.73
CA LYS A 89 -8.42 -10.02 -42.51
C LYS A 89 -9.28 -8.74 -42.59
N ASP A 90 -10.18 -8.70 -43.56
CA ASP A 90 -11.12 -7.59 -43.84
C ASP A 90 -12.21 -7.45 -42.78
N GLN A 91 -12.51 -8.51 -42.03
CA GLN A 91 -13.50 -8.53 -40.96
C GLN A 91 -12.93 -8.12 -39.60
N ILE A 92 -11.61 -8.02 -39.44
CA ILE A 92 -10.96 -7.62 -38.19
C ILE A 92 -11.49 -6.26 -37.71
N VAL A 93 -11.77 -5.34 -38.63
CA VAL A 93 -12.29 -4.01 -38.26
C VAL A 93 -13.62 -4.09 -37.52
N GLU A 94 -14.50 -5.03 -37.85
CA GLU A 94 -15.82 -5.14 -37.19
C GLU A 94 -15.70 -5.48 -35.70
N LEU A 95 -14.60 -6.14 -35.30
CA LEU A 95 -14.31 -6.45 -33.91
C LEU A 95 -13.59 -5.30 -33.19
N VAL A 96 -12.78 -4.52 -33.91
CA VAL A 96 -11.97 -3.43 -33.33
C VAL A 96 -12.76 -2.12 -33.21
N LEU A 97 -13.62 -1.83 -34.18
CA LEU A 97 -14.42 -0.61 -34.24
C LEU A 97 -15.24 -0.35 -32.95
N PRO A 98 -16.08 -1.28 -32.45
CA PRO A 98 -16.90 -1.01 -31.26
C PRO A 98 -16.05 -0.77 -30.00
N ILE A 99 -14.81 -1.26 -29.95
CA ILE A 99 -13.91 -1.08 -28.80
C ILE A 99 -13.26 0.31 -28.79
N TYR A 100 -13.00 0.88 -29.96
CA TYR A 100 -12.20 2.10 -30.09
C TYR A 100 -12.97 3.33 -30.60
N ALA A 101 -14.14 3.16 -31.21
CA ALA A 101 -14.85 4.25 -31.90
C ALA A 101 -15.00 5.51 -31.03
N GLU A 102 -15.53 5.38 -29.81
CA GLU A 102 -15.72 6.53 -28.90
C GLU A 102 -14.41 7.19 -28.50
N ARG A 103 -13.36 6.39 -28.27
CA ARG A 103 -12.04 6.89 -27.84
C ARG A 103 -11.30 7.64 -28.94
N LEU A 104 -11.65 7.39 -30.20
CA LEU A 104 -11.04 8.03 -31.34
C LEU A 104 -11.63 9.40 -31.65
N ALA A 105 -12.83 9.72 -31.16
CA ALA A 105 -13.50 10.98 -31.45
C ALA A 105 -12.64 12.21 -31.12
N GLY A 106 -12.36 13.04 -32.13
CA GLY A 106 -11.51 14.23 -32.03
C GLY A 106 -10.03 13.96 -31.74
N LYS A 107 -9.58 12.70 -31.81
CA LYS A 107 -8.20 12.29 -31.47
C LYS A 107 -7.43 11.82 -32.70
N THR A 108 -6.12 12.03 -32.67
CA THR A 108 -5.21 11.37 -33.62
C THR A 108 -4.87 9.97 -33.15
N PHE A 109 -4.70 9.03 -34.08
CA PHE A 109 -4.43 7.64 -33.71
C PHE A 109 -3.41 6.93 -34.60
N ALA A 110 -2.91 5.80 -34.10
CA ALA A 110 -2.14 4.84 -34.89
C ALA A 110 -2.54 3.40 -34.55
N VAL A 111 -2.67 2.56 -35.57
CA VAL A 111 -2.87 1.13 -35.40
C VAL A 111 -1.53 0.42 -35.27
N ARG A 112 -1.44 -0.52 -34.33
CA ARG A 112 -0.28 -1.39 -34.10
C ARG A 112 -0.74 -2.83 -33.97
N CYS A 113 -0.35 -3.66 -34.92
CA CYS A 113 -0.66 -5.08 -34.94
C CYS A 113 0.61 -5.90 -34.69
N LYS A 114 0.62 -6.71 -33.63
CA LYS A 114 1.62 -7.77 -33.44
C LYS A 114 1.08 -9.06 -34.03
N ARG A 115 1.95 -9.86 -34.66
CA ARG A 115 1.56 -11.13 -35.28
C ARG A 115 2.51 -12.23 -34.85
N ASN A 116 1.96 -13.36 -34.43
CA ASN A 116 2.69 -14.58 -34.08
C ASN A 116 1.98 -15.79 -34.69
N GLY A 117 2.64 -16.51 -35.59
CA GLY A 117 2.06 -17.63 -36.35
C GLY A 117 2.27 -17.50 -37.86
N ASP A 118 1.62 -18.40 -38.59
CA ASP A 118 1.63 -18.40 -40.05
C ASP A 118 0.28 -17.88 -40.57
N HIS A 119 0.34 -16.85 -41.42
CA HIS A 119 -0.82 -16.11 -41.92
C HIS A 119 -0.54 -15.63 -43.34
N SER A 120 -1.58 -15.56 -44.17
CA SER A 120 -1.50 -15.10 -45.57
C SER A 120 -1.23 -13.58 -45.71
N PHE A 121 -1.27 -12.83 -44.60
CA PHE A 121 -1.14 -11.39 -44.57
C PHE A 121 -0.06 -10.91 -43.60
N LYS A 122 0.49 -9.72 -43.84
CA LYS A 122 1.45 -9.05 -42.93
C LYS A 122 0.73 -8.14 -41.95
N SER A 123 1.35 -7.88 -40.80
CA SER A 123 0.80 -6.99 -39.77
C SER A 123 0.54 -5.57 -40.30
N VAL A 124 1.41 -5.07 -41.19
CA VAL A 124 1.26 -3.75 -41.81
C VAL A 124 0.03 -3.68 -42.72
N GLU A 125 -0.39 -4.78 -43.32
CA GLU A 125 -1.61 -4.84 -44.13
C GLU A 125 -2.85 -4.70 -43.25
N VAL A 126 -2.88 -5.40 -42.12
CA VAL A 126 -3.92 -5.28 -41.09
C VAL A 126 -3.97 -3.84 -40.54
N GLU A 127 -2.81 -3.27 -40.19
CA GLU A 127 -2.72 -1.89 -39.68
C GLU A 127 -3.30 -0.86 -40.66
N ARG A 128 -3.03 -1.02 -41.96
CA ARG A 128 -3.54 -0.12 -43.00
C ARG A 128 -5.04 -0.27 -43.20
N GLU A 129 -5.53 -1.50 -43.25
CA GLU A 129 -6.94 -1.79 -43.47
C GLU A 129 -7.81 -1.34 -42.30
N VAL A 130 -7.45 -1.77 -41.09
CA VAL A 130 -8.14 -1.33 -39.88
C VAL A 130 -8.00 0.17 -39.69
N GLY A 131 -6.81 0.73 -39.93
CA GLY A 131 -6.57 2.18 -39.82
C GLY A 131 -7.41 3.01 -40.79
N GLY A 132 -7.50 2.58 -42.06
CA GLY A 132 -8.33 3.25 -43.07
C GLY A 132 -9.81 3.18 -42.72
N ALA A 133 -10.28 2.02 -42.29
CA ALA A 133 -11.68 1.83 -41.93
C ALA A 133 -12.06 2.58 -40.63
N LEU A 134 -11.19 2.61 -39.62
CA LEU A 134 -11.39 3.44 -38.42
C LEU A 134 -11.44 4.93 -38.76
N LEU A 135 -10.54 5.41 -39.62
CA LEU A 135 -10.55 6.81 -40.07
C LEU A 135 -11.83 7.17 -40.82
N ALA A 136 -12.39 6.24 -41.61
CA ALA A 136 -13.60 6.47 -42.38
C ALA A 136 -14.90 6.35 -41.57
N ARG A 137 -14.90 5.57 -40.48
CA ARG A 137 -16.11 5.18 -39.74
C ARG A 137 -16.19 5.76 -38.33
N THR A 138 -15.24 6.60 -37.93
CA THR A 138 -15.21 7.23 -36.61
C THR A 138 -14.96 8.73 -36.75
N GLU A 139 -15.16 9.48 -35.67
CA GLU A 139 -14.89 10.92 -35.62
C GLU A 139 -13.40 11.24 -35.35
N ALA A 140 -12.49 10.36 -35.77
CA ALA A 140 -11.06 10.54 -35.58
C ALA A 140 -10.53 11.80 -36.29
N ALA A 141 -9.67 12.57 -35.61
CA ALA A 141 -9.05 13.76 -36.18
C ALA A 141 -8.02 13.43 -37.28
N GLY A 142 -7.46 12.22 -37.27
CA GLY A 142 -6.53 11.75 -38.29
C GLY A 142 -5.59 10.66 -37.82
N VAL A 143 -4.77 10.14 -38.74
CA VAL A 143 -3.74 9.14 -38.44
C VAL A 143 -2.41 9.83 -38.17
N LYS A 144 -1.80 9.54 -37.01
CA LYS A 144 -0.51 10.09 -36.59
C LYS A 144 0.41 8.97 -36.10
N LEU A 145 1.42 8.60 -36.89
CA LEU A 145 2.26 7.44 -36.59
C LEU A 145 3.26 7.66 -35.43
N LYS A 146 3.58 8.91 -35.10
CA LYS A 146 4.50 9.30 -34.02
C LYS A 146 3.73 10.08 -32.96
N ALA A 147 3.76 9.61 -31.71
CA ALA A 147 3.02 10.21 -30.60
C ALA A 147 1.54 10.50 -30.94
N PRO A 148 0.76 9.46 -31.31
CA PRO A 148 -0.69 9.60 -31.43
C PRO A 148 -1.32 9.86 -30.06
N ASP A 149 -2.51 10.46 -30.05
CA ASP A 149 -3.30 10.57 -28.83
C ASP A 149 -3.83 9.20 -28.39
N VAL A 150 -4.17 8.33 -29.35
CA VAL A 150 -4.66 6.96 -29.11
C VAL A 150 -3.86 5.94 -29.91
N GLN A 151 -3.40 4.87 -29.24
CA GLN A 151 -2.83 3.72 -29.93
C GLN A 151 -3.84 2.58 -29.94
N VAL A 152 -4.25 2.17 -31.16
CA VAL A 152 -5.12 1.01 -31.38
C VAL A 152 -4.22 -0.22 -31.44
N GLU A 153 -4.24 -1.05 -30.41
CA GLU A 153 -3.31 -2.16 -30.25
C GLU A 153 -4.02 -3.51 -30.36
N MET A 154 -3.49 -4.38 -31.21
CA MET A 154 -3.97 -5.74 -31.36
C MET A 154 -2.83 -6.75 -31.53
N GLU A 155 -3.05 -7.98 -31.10
CA GLU A 155 -2.13 -9.10 -31.26
C GLU A 155 -2.89 -10.26 -31.92
N ILE A 156 -2.44 -10.67 -33.11
CA ILE A 156 -2.91 -11.87 -33.78
C ILE A 156 -1.95 -13.00 -33.41
N SER A 157 -2.44 -14.00 -32.70
CA SER A 157 -1.65 -15.17 -32.31
C SER A 157 -2.34 -16.44 -32.76
N ARG A 158 -1.75 -17.14 -33.74
CA ARG A 158 -2.36 -18.30 -34.41
C ARG A 158 -3.77 -17.94 -34.90
N ASN A 159 -4.81 -18.59 -34.40
CA ASN A 159 -6.20 -18.40 -34.83
C ASN A 159 -7.00 -17.50 -33.86
N THR A 160 -6.32 -16.64 -33.11
CA THR A 160 -6.96 -15.77 -32.11
C THR A 160 -6.52 -14.32 -32.32
N LEU A 161 -7.49 -13.40 -32.29
CA LEU A 161 -7.29 -11.96 -32.27
C LEU A 161 -7.47 -11.46 -30.83
N PHE A 162 -6.47 -10.75 -30.33
CA PHE A 162 -6.51 -10.04 -29.07
C PHE A 162 -6.55 -8.54 -29.34
N VAL A 163 -7.55 -7.83 -28.83
CA VAL A 163 -7.65 -6.37 -28.94
C VAL A 163 -7.49 -5.76 -27.54
N ILE A 164 -6.60 -4.79 -27.40
CA ILE A 164 -6.41 -4.09 -26.11
C ILE A 164 -7.59 -3.13 -25.91
N VAL A 165 -8.42 -3.40 -24.92
CA VAL A 165 -9.57 -2.54 -24.58
C VAL A 165 -9.06 -1.34 -23.79
N GLN A 166 -8.36 -1.57 -22.69
CA GLN A 166 -7.87 -0.52 -21.82
C GLN A 166 -6.47 -0.83 -21.30
N ARG A 167 -5.71 0.21 -20.99
CA ARG A 167 -4.38 0.13 -20.40
C ARG A 167 -4.38 0.87 -19.07
N HIS A 168 -4.04 0.13 -18.02
CA HIS A 168 -3.85 0.68 -16.68
C HIS A 168 -2.37 0.65 -16.33
N ARG A 169 -1.89 1.73 -15.71
CA ARG A 169 -0.51 1.80 -15.21
C ARG A 169 -0.43 1.01 -13.91
N GLY A 170 0.53 0.09 -13.83
CA GLY A 170 0.84 -0.62 -12.59
C GLY A 170 1.86 0.15 -11.73
N LEU A 171 2.08 -0.33 -10.50
CA LEU A 171 2.96 0.31 -9.53
C LEU A 171 4.43 0.43 -9.97
N GLY A 172 4.88 -0.40 -10.91
CA GLY A 172 6.29 -0.64 -11.19
C GLY A 172 6.95 -1.41 -10.06
N GLY A 173 8.27 -1.29 -9.90
CA GLY A 173 8.95 -1.88 -8.74
C GLY A 173 9.29 -3.37 -8.88
N PHE A 174 9.51 -4.05 -7.76
CA PHE A 174 9.73 -5.51 -7.71
C PHE A 174 8.63 -6.19 -6.89
N PRO A 175 8.30 -7.45 -7.19
CA PRO A 175 7.30 -8.19 -6.42
C PRO A 175 7.64 -8.21 -4.93
N VAL A 176 6.68 -7.85 -4.08
CA VAL A 176 6.84 -7.85 -2.60
C VAL A 176 7.36 -9.19 -2.12
N ALA A 177 8.28 -9.17 -1.15
CA ALA A 177 9.01 -10.33 -0.62
C ALA A 177 9.78 -11.13 -1.69
N SER A 178 10.31 -10.44 -2.70
CA SER A 178 11.34 -10.97 -3.61
C SER A 178 12.76 -10.56 -3.22
N VAL A 179 12.87 -9.60 -2.30
CA VAL A 179 14.07 -9.12 -1.63
C VAL A 179 13.96 -9.46 -0.15
N ASP A 180 15.10 -9.53 0.54
CA ASP A 180 15.24 -9.84 1.95
C ASP A 180 14.33 -8.97 2.85
N PRO A 181 13.96 -9.45 4.04
CA PRO A 181 13.13 -8.70 4.95
C PRO A 181 13.83 -7.45 5.50
N VAL A 182 13.02 -6.47 5.88
CA VAL A 182 13.48 -5.25 6.55
C VAL A 182 12.60 -4.97 7.76
N LEU A 183 13.16 -4.32 8.78
CA LEU A 183 12.42 -3.86 9.95
C LEU A 183 12.15 -2.36 9.82
N SER A 184 10.92 -2.01 9.48
CA SER A 184 10.52 -0.63 9.23
C SER A 184 10.03 0.03 10.51
N LEU A 185 10.74 1.07 10.95
CA LEU A 185 10.32 1.90 12.07
C LEU A 185 9.14 2.75 11.61
N ILE A 186 7.93 2.31 11.97
CA ILE A 186 6.67 2.94 11.59
C ILE A 186 6.20 3.86 12.72
N SER A 187 5.70 5.02 12.34
CA SER A 187 5.03 5.99 13.20
C SER A 187 3.77 6.50 12.49
N GLY A 188 2.94 7.24 13.20
CA GLY A 188 1.73 7.82 12.64
C GLY A 188 1.94 9.12 11.85
N GLY A 189 3.20 9.57 11.64
CA GLY A 189 3.49 10.73 10.81
C GLY A 189 3.50 10.43 9.30
N PHE A 190 3.71 11.45 8.46
CA PHE A 190 3.74 11.30 6.98
C PHE A 190 4.93 10.47 6.48
N ASP A 191 6.10 10.63 7.10
CA ASP A 191 7.35 10.20 6.48
C ASP A 191 7.53 8.67 6.57
N SER A 192 7.27 8.05 7.72
CA SER A 192 7.51 6.61 7.90
C SER A 192 6.61 5.72 7.03
N PRO A 193 5.29 5.95 6.89
CA PRO A 193 4.46 5.19 5.97
C PRO A 193 4.94 5.28 4.51
N VAL A 194 5.38 6.47 4.08
CA VAL A 194 5.93 6.66 2.73
C VAL A 194 7.24 5.88 2.55
N ALA A 195 8.14 5.94 3.53
CA ALA A 195 9.37 5.15 3.49
C ALA A 195 9.10 3.63 3.47
N THR A 196 8.13 3.16 4.25
CA THR A 196 7.68 1.76 4.23
C THR A 196 7.12 1.38 2.86
N TYR A 197 6.22 2.18 2.29
CA TYR A 197 5.68 1.95 0.95
C TYR A 197 6.78 1.85 -0.12
N LEU A 198 7.77 2.76 -0.10
CA LEU A 198 8.87 2.75 -1.07
C LEU A 198 9.71 1.47 -0.99
N THR A 199 9.93 0.94 0.21
CA THR A 199 10.66 -0.33 0.39
C THR A 199 9.82 -1.55 -0.04
N MET A 200 8.52 -1.57 0.26
CA MET A 200 7.58 -2.59 -0.24
C MET A 200 7.54 -2.60 -1.77
N LYS A 201 7.46 -1.42 -2.41
CA LYS A 201 7.56 -1.24 -3.87
C LYS A 201 8.88 -1.75 -4.44
N ARG A 202 9.95 -1.76 -3.65
CA ARG A 202 11.24 -2.35 -4.03
C ARG A 202 11.35 -3.85 -3.78
N GLY A 203 10.26 -4.50 -3.39
CA GLY A 203 10.17 -5.93 -3.23
C GLY A 203 10.62 -6.45 -1.87
N MET A 204 10.94 -5.56 -0.93
CA MET A 204 11.35 -5.92 0.44
C MET A 204 10.15 -6.43 1.23
N ARG A 205 10.39 -7.38 2.15
CA ARG A 205 9.35 -7.84 3.08
C ARG A 205 9.42 -7.02 4.38
N SER A 206 8.60 -5.99 4.47
CA SER A 206 8.63 -5.05 5.60
C SER A 206 7.87 -5.58 6.81
N HIS A 207 8.59 -5.87 7.88
CA HIS A 207 8.05 -5.99 9.23
C HIS A 207 7.93 -4.58 9.82
N PHE A 208 6.94 -4.35 10.68
CA PHE A 208 6.65 -3.06 11.27
C PHE A 208 7.15 -3.03 12.72
N LEU A 209 7.95 -2.03 13.07
CA LEU A 209 8.39 -1.75 14.44
C LEU A 209 7.86 -0.39 14.86
N PHE A 210 7.02 -0.38 15.88
CA PHE A 210 6.42 0.79 16.46
C PHE A 210 6.94 1.02 17.87
N PHE A 211 7.32 2.25 18.18
CA PHE A 211 7.69 2.68 19.52
C PHE A 211 6.54 3.47 20.13
N ASN A 212 5.89 2.89 21.13
CA ASN A 212 4.72 3.50 21.75
C ASN A 212 5.11 4.58 22.75
N LEU A 213 4.93 5.83 22.34
CA LEU A 213 5.20 7.01 23.17
C LEU A 213 3.94 7.59 23.81
N GLY A 214 2.76 7.12 23.38
CA GLY A 214 1.49 7.82 23.56
C GLY A 214 0.38 6.93 24.10
N GLY A 215 0.70 5.73 24.58
CA GLY A 215 -0.28 4.77 25.06
C GLY A 215 -1.18 4.21 23.96
N ARG A 216 -2.41 3.87 24.33
CA ARG A 216 -3.34 3.09 23.50
C ARG A 216 -3.71 3.78 22.19
N ASP A 217 -4.08 5.06 22.25
CA ASP A 217 -4.56 5.82 21.08
C ASP A 217 -3.47 5.92 20.00
N HIS A 218 -2.21 6.13 20.42
CA HIS A 218 -1.06 6.14 19.51
C HIS A 218 -0.84 4.77 18.86
N GLU A 219 -0.95 3.69 19.64
CA GLU A 219 -0.81 2.34 19.11
C GLU A 219 -1.89 1.99 18.10
N VAL A 220 -3.15 2.31 18.38
CA VAL A 220 -4.29 2.04 17.50
C VAL A 220 -4.09 2.75 16.15
N GLY A 221 -3.82 4.06 16.17
CA GLY A 221 -3.61 4.81 14.93
C GLY A 221 -2.39 4.32 14.11
N VAL A 222 -1.32 3.84 14.76
CA VAL A 222 -0.16 3.29 14.03
C VAL A 222 -0.43 1.88 13.50
N LYS A 223 -1.20 1.06 14.23
CA LYS A 223 -1.71 -0.23 13.73
C LYS A 223 -2.55 -0.03 12.48
N GLU A 224 -3.42 0.98 12.45
CA GLU A 224 -4.27 1.31 11.30
C GLU A 224 -3.45 1.60 10.04
N VAL A 225 -2.48 2.51 10.11
CA VAL A 225 -1.66 2.86 8.92
C VAL A 225 -0.79 1.68 8.46
N ALA A 226 -0.26 0.89 9.40
CA ALA A 226 0.50 -0.32 9.06
C ALA A 226 -0.39 -1.38 8.37
N LEU A 227 -1.58 -1.61 8.91
CA LEU A 227 -2.57 -2.54 8.37
C LEU A 227 -3.03 -2.10 6.97
N TYR A 228 -3.32 -0.81 6.79
CA TYR A 228 -3.69 -0.24 5.49
C TYR A 228 -2.61 -0.47 4.43
N LEU A 229 -1.35 -0.11 4.74
CA LEU A 229 -0.22 -0.36 3.84
C LEU A 229 -0.08 -1.84 3.49
N TRP A 230 -0.23 -2.73 4.47
CA TRP A 230 -0.14 -4.17 4.27
C TRP A 230 -1.29 -4.72 3.42
N GLN A 231 -2.53 -4.28 3.64
CA GLN A 231 -3.69 -4.70 2.86
C GLN A 231 -3.57 -4.22 1.42
N LYS A 232 -3.23 -2.94 1.21
CA LYS A 232 -3.20 -2.31 -0.11
C LYS A 232 -1.98 -2.73 -0.94
N TYR A 233 -0.79 -2.74 -0.34
CA TYR A 233 0.47 -2.97 -1.05
C TYR A 233 1.22 -4.23 -0.64
N GLY A 234 0.86 -4.84 0.50
CA GLY A 234 1.61 -5.94 1.11
C GLY A 234 1.35 -7.32 0.53
N CYS A 235 0.39 -7.48 -0.40
CA CYS A 235 0.10 -8.75 -1.08
C CYS A 235 -0.03 -9.94 -0.12
N HIS A 236 -0.66 -9.73 1.04
CA HIS A 236 -0.89 -10.72 2.10
C HIS A 236 0.38 -11.44 2.60
N GLN A 237 1.54 -10.78 2.55
CA GLN A 237 2.76 -11.37 3.10
C GLN A 237 2.66 -11.56 4.62
N ARG A 238 3.21 -12.65 5.12
CA ARG A 238 3.29 -12.89 6.56
C ARG A 238 4.37 -12.01 7.17
N VAL A 239 3.96 -10.95 7.84
CA VAL A 239 4.84 -9.98 8.51
C VAL A 239 4.35 -9.71 9.92
N LEU A 240 5.24 -9.17 10.75
CA LEU A 240 4.97 -8.85 12.14
C LEU A 240 4.72 -7.35 12.27
N PHE A 241 3.83 -6.99 13.18
CA PHE A 241 3.74 -5.71 13.83
C PHE A 241 4.30 -5.86 15.25
N ILE A 242 5.32 -5.07 15.57
CA ILE A 242 6.06 -5.16 16.82
C ILE A 242 5.86 -3.84 17.54
N SER A 243 5.23 -3.87 18.71
CA SER A 243 4.97 -2.68 19.53
C SER A 243 5.90 -2.72 20.74
N VAL A 244 6.65 -1.64 20.95
CA VAL A 244 7.57 -1.52 22.09
C VAL A 244 7.12 -0.38 22.99
N PRO A 245 6.80 -0.64 24.27
CA PRO A 245 6.40 0.42 25.21
C PRO A 245 7.58 1.34 25.50
N PHE A 246 7.43 2.63 25.22
CA PHE A 246 8.51 3.63 25.33
C PHE A 246 8.15 4.77 26.29
N GLU A 247 7.03 4.69 26.98
CA GLU A 247 6.57 5.70 27.95
C GLU A 247 7.58 5.90 29.08
N GLU A 248 8.10 4.81 29.68
CA GLU A 248 9.15 4.88 30.70
C GLU A 248 10.46 5.46 30.15
N VAL A 249 10.82 5.12 28.91
CA VAL A 249 12.03 5.65 28.25
C VAL A 249 11.91 7.16 28.08
N VAL A 250 10.76 7.66 27.64
CA VAL A 250 10.51 9.10 27.49
C VAL A 250 10.52 9.80 28.84
N ALA A 251 9.88 9.24 29.87
CA ALA A 251 9.88 9.80 31.21
C ALA A 251 11.30 9.92 31.79
N GLU A 252 12.15 8.93 31.58
CA GLU A 252 13.55 8.98 32.00
C GLU A 252 14.33 10.06 31.23
N LEU A 253 14.15 10.14 29.92
CA LEU A 253 14.81 11.17 29.11
C LEU A 253 14.45 12.58 29.58
N LEU A 254 13.17 12.85 29.86
CA LEU A 254 12.70 14.14 30.36
C LEU A 254 13.28 14.52 31.73
N THR A 255 13.70 13.55 32.53
CA THR A 255 14.21 13.79 33.89
C THR A 255 15.73 13.81 33.98
N ARG A 256 16.44 13.06 33.13
CA ARG A 256 17.90 12.87 33.23
C ARG A 256 18.72 13.52 32.13
N VAL A 257 18.12 13.78 30.97
CA VAL A 257 18.82 14.26 29.78
C VAL A 257 18.53 15.73 29.55
N GLU A 258 19.55 16.48 29.14
CA GLU A 258 19.36 17.88 28.75
C GLU A 258 18.47 18.02 27.52
N ASP A 259 17.48 18.91 27.59
CA ASP A 259 16.46 19.17 26.56
C ASP A 259 17.01 19.16 25.12
N SER A 260 18.07 19.94 24.90
CA SER A 260 18.68 20.10 23.59
C SER A 260 19.26 18.81 22.98
N GLN A 261 19.52 17.78 23.78
CA GLN A 261 20.10 16.50 23.36
C GLN A 261 19.05 15.38 23.24
N MET A 262 17.87 15.54 23.86
CA MET A 262 16.86 14.49 23.99
C MET A 262 16.49 13.83 22.66
N GLY A 263 16.22 14.61 21.61
CA GLY A 263 15.82 14.06 20.31
C GLY A 263 16.87 13.16 19.65
N VAL A 264 18.16 13.44 19.85
CA VAL A 264 19.25 12.59 19.34
C VAL A 264 19.39 11.33 20.18
N ILE A 265 19.25 11.44 21.50
CA ILE A 265 19.35 10.29 22.42
C ILE A 265 18.15 9.36 22.25
N LEU A 266 16.93 9.87 22.16
CA LEU A 266 15.73 9.05 21.92
C LEU A 266 15.90 8.20 20.66
N LYS A 267 16.32 8.80 19.54
CA LYS A 267 16.55 8.07 18.28
C LYS A 267 17.65 7.01 18.42
N ARG A 268 18.69 7.28 19.19
CA ARG A 268 19.73 6.28 19.51
C ARG A 268 19.15 5.13 20.33
N MET A 269 18.30 5.40 21.33
CA MET A 269 17.62 4.37 22.10
C MET A 269 16.68 3.51 21.24
N MET A 270 15.89 4.15 20.36
CA MET A 270 15.07 3.46 19.36
C MET A 270 15.91 2.55 18.46
N LEU A 271 17.03 3.05 17.93
CA LEU A 271 17.90 2.22 17.08
C LEU A 271 18.54 1.06 17.84
N ARG A 272 18.93 1.23 19.11
CA ARG A 272 19.47 0.12 19.92
C ARG A 272 18.45 -1.03 20.05
N VAL A 273 17.22 -0.70 20.43
CA VAL A 273 16.13 -1.69 20.55
C VAL A 273 15.78 -2.29 19.19
N ALA A 274 15.74 -1.48 18.13
CA ALA A 274 15.50 -1.96 16.78
C ALA A 274 16.58 -2.95 16.31
N ASN A 275 17.85 -2.74 16.69
CA ASN A 275 18.92 -3.67 16.38
C ASN A 275 18.77 -5.00 17.11
N GLU A 276 18.42 -4.99 18.39
CA GLU A 276 18.16 -6.20 19.17
C GLU A 276 17.02 -7.02 18.54
N ILE A 277 15.87 -6.38 18.29
CA ILE A 277 14.71 -7.04 17.67
C ILE A 277 15.05 -7.55 16.26
N ALA A 278 15.78 -6.77 15.46
CA ALA A 278 16.20 -7.19 14.13
C ALA A 278 17.21 -8.36 14.19
N ALA A 279 18.03 -8.47 15.23
CA ALA A 279 18.92 -9.61 15.44
C ALA A 279 18.16 -10.90 15.69
N GLU A 280 17.16 -10.85 16.57
CA GLU A 280 16.31 -12.00 16.85
C GLU A 280 15.52 -12.49 15.62
N LEU A 281 15.18 -11.58 14.72
CA LEU A 281 14.44 -11.88 13.49
C LEU A 281 15.33 -12.20 12.28
N GLU A 282 16.65 -12.20 12.46
CA GLU A 282 17.64 -12.37 11.38
C GLU A 282 17.43 -11.36 10.22
N ILE A 283 17.17 -10.10 10.59
CA ILE A 283 16.96 -8.98 9.65
C ILE A 283 18.22 -8.10 9.63
N ASP A 284 18.78 -7.88 8.45
CA ASP A 284 20.02 -7.13 8.26
C ASP A 284 19.83 -5.61 8.10
N ALA A 285 18.60 -5.16 7.87
CA ALA A 285 18.30 -3.76 7.55
C ALA A 285 17.10 -3.18 8.30
N LEU A 286 17.28 -1.94 8.76
CA LEU A 286 16.25 -1.09 9.36
C LEU A 286 15.80 -0.06 8.32
N VAL A 287 14.53 0.38 8.39
CA VAL A 287 14.01 1.45 7.53
C VAL A 287 13.49 2.58 8.40
N THR A 288 13.89 3.83 8.09
CA THR A 288 13.35 5.03 8.74
C THR A 288 12.83 6.02 7.71
N GLY A 289 11.87 6.85 8.13
CA GLY A 289 11.34 7.98 7.34
C GLY A 289 12.19 9.24 7.38
N GLU A 290 13.46 9.17 7.80
CA GLU A 290 14.27 10.38 7.99
C GLU A 290 14.69 11.03 6.66
N ALA A 291 14.51 12.34 6.56
CA ALA A 291 14.90 13.20 5.46
C ALA A 291 15.86 14.31 5.93
N VAL A 292 16.93 14.55 5.17
CA VAL A 292 17.95 15.52 5.58
C VAL A 292 17.38 16.94 5.58
N ALA A 293 17.71 17.70 6.63
CA ALA A 293 17.34 19.10 6.82
C ALA A 293 15.83 19.37 6.98
N GLN A 294 15.00 18.35 7.21
CA GLN A 294 13.58 18.52 7.49
C GLN A 294 13.31 19.03 8.92
N VAL A 295 14.02 18.48 9.91
CA VAL A 295 13.95 18.91 11.32
C VAL A 295 15.36 19.00 11.92
N SER A 296 15.47 19.70 13.05
CA SER A 296 16.73 19.90 13.79
C SER A 296 17.47 18.60 14.12
N SER A 297 16.75 17.52 14.42
CA SER A 297 17.33 16.20 14.70
C SER A 297 17.84 15.46 13.45
N GLN A 298 17.54 15.94 12.24
CA GLN A 298 17.84 15.29 10.96
C GLN A 298 18.86 16.09 10.13
N THR A 299 19.85 16.68 10.78
CA THR A 299 21.06 17.16 10.08
C THR A 299 22.00 16.00 9.79
N LEU A 300 22.86 16.11 8.77
CA LEU A 300 23.86 15.08 8.48
C LEU A 300 24.73 14.73 9.70
N ARG A 301 25.05 15.74 10.53
CA ARG A 301 25.82 15.52 11.75
C ARG A 301 25.04 14.69 12.77
N ASN A 302 23.77 15.01 12.98
CA ASN A 302 22.93 14.30 13.94
C ASN A 302 22.63 12.87 13.47
N LEU A 303 22.29 12.69 12.19
CA LEU A 303 22.07 11.36 11.60
C LEU A 303 23.32 10.48 11.71
N SER A 304 24.50 11.03 11.42
CA SER A 304 25.77 10.31 11.60
C SER A 304 26.01 9.91 13.05
N VAL A 305 25.67 10.77 14.02
CA VAL A 305 25.77 10.42 15.45
C VAL A 305 24.72 9.39 15.84
N ILE A 306 23.51 9.44 15.28
CA ILE A 306 22.45 8.47 15.54
C ILE A 306 22.86 7.09 15.00
N ASP A 307 23.43 7.01 13.80
CA ASP A 307 23.84 5.76 13.16
C ASP A 307 24.96 5.01 13.90
N GLU A 308 25.77 5.69 14.71
CA GLU A 308 26.87 5.06 15.47
C GLU A 308 26.42 3.96 16.45
N VAL A 309 25.14 3.91 16.83
CA VAL A 309 24.61 2.82 17.68
C VAL A 309 23.98 1.69 16.90
N SER A 310 23.95 1.79 15.57
CA SER A 310 23.37 0.76 14.73
C SER A 310 24.43 -0.23 14.24
N GLU A 311 24.12 -1.52 14.37
CA GLU A 311 24.94 -2.62 13.85
C GLU A 311 24.43 -3.13 12.49
N ARG A 312 23.33 -2.54 12.01
CA ARG A 312 22.60 -2.90 10.78
C ARG A 312 22.53 -1.75 9.80
N LEU A 313 22.25 -2.08 8.54
CA LEU A 313 22.05 -1.10 7.49
C LEU A 313 20.77 -0.28 7.76
N VAL A 314 20.91 1.04 7.96
CA VAL A 314 19.77 1.95 8.09
C VAL A 314 19.42 2.54 6.73
N LEU A 315 18.33 2.05 6.14
CA LEU A 315 17.77 2.54 4.89
C LEU A 315 16.91 3.77 5.14
N ARG A 316 17.20 4.85 4.40
CA ARG A 316 16.47 6.13 4.44
C ARG A 316 15.95 6.48 3.05
N PRO A 317 14.83 5.89 2.61
CA PRO A 317 14.30 6.14 1.26
C PRO A 317 14.04 7.62 0.96
N LEU A 318 13.77 8.43 2.01
CA LEU A 318 13.42 9.84 1.92
C LEU A 318 14.59 10.79 2.18
N VAL A 319 15.83 10.27 2.31
CA VAL A 319 17.00 11.05 2.76
C VAL A 319 17.22 12.36 2.00
N ALA A 320 16.87 12.39 0.72
CA ALA A 320 17.03 13.53 -0.18
C ALA A 320 15.69 14.06 -0.74
N SER A 321 14.57 13.63 -0.19
CA SER A 321 13.24 14.10 -0.56
C SER A 321 12.90 15.40 0.17
N ASP A 322 12.16 16.29 -0.48
CA ASP A 322 11.57 17.43 0.21
C ASP A 322 10.20 17.07 0.82
N LYS A 323 9.75 17.89 1.77
CA LYS A 323 8.49 17.65 2.48
C LYS A 323 7.28 17.65 1.55
N GLY A 324 7.29 18.49 0.51
CA GLY A 324 6.18 18.57 -0.43
C GLY A 324 6.03 17.28 -1.24
N ASP A 325 7.14 16.68 -1.66
CA ASP A 325 7.18 15.39 -2.36
C ASP A 325 6.67 14.25 -1.46
N ILE A 326 7.08 14.26 -0.18
CA ILE A 326 6.63 13.27 0.81
C ILE A 326 5.13 13.36 1.02
N VAL A 327 4.59 14.57 1.24
CA VAL A 327 3.14 14.77 1.45
C VAL A 327 2.35 14.36 0.22
N ARG A 328 2.76 14.78 -0.99
CA ARG A 328 2.06 14.37 -2.22
C ARG A 328 2.07 12.86 -2.42
N LEU A 329 3.17 12.19 -2.09
CA LEU A 329 3.23 10.74 -2.17
C LEU A 329 2.37 10.09 -1.08
N ALA A 330 2.32 10.64 0.13
CA ALA A 330 1.43 10.18 1.19
C ALA A 330 -0.05 10.27 0.76
N ASP A 331 -0.44 11.37 0.10
CA ASP A 331 -1.78 11.55 -0.46
C ASP A 331 -2.04 10.53 -1.59
N GLU A 332 -1.09 10.37 -2.54
CA GLU A 332 -1.20 9.41 -3.65
C GLU A 332 -1.38 7.97 -3.15
N ILE A 333 -0.68 7.58 -2.08
CA ILE A 333 -0.78 6.21 -1.54
C ILE A 333 -1.91 6.03 -0.54
N GLY A 334 -2.57 7.12 -0.14
CA GLY A 334 -3.68 7.17 0.81
C GLY A 334 -3.28 7.22 2.29
N THR A 335 -2.00 7.43 2.62
CA THR A 335 -1.54 7.55 4.03
C THR A 335 -1.58 8.97 4.59
N GLY A 336 -1.85 9.98 3.75
CA GLY A 336 -1.86 11.39 4.15
C GLY A 336 -2.88 11.71 5.25
N GLU A 337 -4.11 11.21 5.10
CA GLU A 337 -5.21 11.41 6.06
C GLU A 337 -4.92 10.78 7.44
N PHE A 338 -4.28 9.61 7.46
CA PHE A 338 -3.84 8.98 8.72
C PHE A 338 -2.89 9.91 9.47
N ALA A 339 -1.93 10.47 8.75
CA ALA A 339 -0.91 11.33 9.35
C ALA A 339 -1.45 12.69 9.79
N ALA A 340 -2.46 13.23 9.07
CA ALA A 340 -3.11 14.47 9.43
C ALA A 340 -3.91 14.38 10.75
N ASN A 341 -4.49 13.21 11.04
CA ASN A 341 -5.31 12.98 12.23
C ASN A 341 -4.52 12.44 13.44
N MET A 342 -3.23 12.16 13.27
CA MET A 342 -2.37 11.67 14.35
C MET A 342 -1.78 12.81 15.20
N PRO A 343 -1.90 12.76 16.54
CA PRO A 343 -1.19 13.69 17.41
C PRO A 343 0.34 13.60 17.26
N GLU A 344 1.03 14.73 17.36
CA GLU A 344 2.49 14.77 17.24
C GLU A 344 3.19 14.36 18.54
N TYR A 345 3.26 13.06 18.82
CA TYR A 345 3.85 12.52 20.05
C TYR A 345 5.36 12.80 20.19
N CYS A 346 6.10 12.83 19.08
CA CYS A 346 7.54 13.16 19.09
C CYS A 346 7.82 14.66 19.28
N GLY A 347 6.81 15.54 19.22
CA GLY A 347 7.01 16.98 19.41
C GLY A 347 7.32 17.37 20.85
N VAL A 348 6.87 16.56 21.82
CA VAL A 348 6.97 16.84 23.28
C VAL A 348 8.42 16.97 23.75
N ILE A 349 9.37 16.34 23.05
CA ILE A 349 10.79 16.30 23.42
C ILE A 349 11.66 17.34 22.70
N SER A 350 11.06 18.25 21.92
CA SER A 350 11.78 19.16 21.02
C SER A 350 11.98 20.57 21.59
N VAL A 351 12.47 20.68 22.83
CA VAL A 351 12.81 21.98 23.44
C VAL A 351 14.25 22.38 23.08
N ASN A 352 14.42 23.41 22.25
CA ASN A 352 15.72 23.90 21.76
C ASN A 352 16.68 22.81 21.24
N PRO A 353 16.23 21.96 20.29
CA PRO A 353 16.98 20.79 19.85
C PRO A 353 18.29 21.16 19.17
N THR A 354 19.35 20.39 19.45
CA THR A 354 20.66 20.60 18.83
C THR A 354 20.63 20.26 17.34
N THR A 355 21.19 21.15 16.51
CA THR A 355 21.38 20.91 15.08
C THR A 355 22.75 20.31 14.75
N LYS A 356 23.67 20.30 15.74
CA LYS A 356 25.05 19.83 15.57
C LYS A 356 25.50 19.08 16.83
N ALA A 357 25.03 17.85 16.98
CA ALA A 357 25.40 16.98 18.08
C ALA A 357 26.93 16.78 18.16
N ARG A 358 27.46 16.90 19.37
CA ARG A 358 28.84 16.54 19.70
C ARG A 358 28.80 15.17 20.35
N LEU A 359 29.42 14.19 19.69
CA LEU A 359 29.40 12.79 20.13
C LEU A 359 29.79 12.61 21.60
N GLY A 360 30.86 13.27 22.06
CA GLY A 360 31.28 13.21 23.46
C GLY A 360 30.22 13.72 24.44
N ARG A 361 29.45 14.76 24.06
CA ARG A 361 28.32 15.25 24.88
C ARG A 361 27.17 14.25 24.87
N ILE A 362 26.84 13.68 23.71
CA ILE A 362 25.79 12.65 23.60
C ILE A 362 26.11 11.45 24.48
N ARG A 363 27.33 10.89 24.40
CA ARG A 363 27.75 9.77 25.24
C ARG A 363 27.70 10.11 26.74
N ALA A 364 28.17 11.30 27.14
CA ALA A 364 28.10 11.74 28.53
C ALA A 364 26.66 11.94 29.05
N GLN A 365 25.70 12.26 28.17
CA GLN A 365 24.28 12.33 28.54
C GLN A 365 23.66 10.93 28.59
N GLU A 366 24.04 10.03 27.67
CA GLU A 366 23.62 8.62 27.71
C GLU A 366 24.06 7.92 29.00
N GLU A 367 25.23 8.25 29.56
CA GLU A 367 25.68 7.74 30.87
C GLU A 367 24.75 8.11 32.04
N ARG A 368 23.90 9.14 31.87
CA ARG A 368 22.89 9.53 32.88
C ARG A 368 21.59 8.75 32.75
N PHE A 369 21.36 8.10 31.61
CA PHE A 369 20.16 7.33 31.33
C PHE A 369 20.32 5.91 31.88
N ASP A 370 19.34 5.42 32.62
CA ASP A 370 19.34 4.04 33.11
C ASP A 370 19.00 3.05 31.98
N MET A 371 20.02 2.34 31.49
CA MET A 371 19.87 1.35 30.42
C MET A 371 18.95 0.19 30.79
N ALA A 372 18.75 -0.11 32.08
CA ALA A 372 17.79 -1.14 32.50
C ALA A 372 16.36 -0.78 32.09
N ILE A 373 16.03 0.51 31.93
CA ILE A 373 14.73 0.94 31.41
C ILE A 373 14.57 0.54 29.93
N LEU A 374 15.64 0.71 29.14
CA LEU A 374 15.63 0.33 27.73
C LEU A 374 15.52 -1.19 27.54
N GLU A 375 16.25 -1.95 28.35
CA GLU A 375 16.19 -3.42 28.36
C GLU A 375 14.79 -3.92 28.73
N ARG A 376 14.14 -3.31 29.73
CA ARG A 376 12.74 -3.63 30.06
C ARG A 376 11.78 -3.29 28.92
N ALA A 377 11.97 -2.14 28.25
CA ALA A 377 11.15 -1.77 27.10
C ALA A 377 11.26 -2.82 25.98
N ALA A 378 12.49 -3.22 25.63
CA ALA A 378 12.73 -4.26 24.62
C ALA A 378 12.14 -5.62 25.03
N ALA A 379 12.32 -6.03 26.29
CA ALA A 379 11.78 -7.29 26.80
C ALA A 379 10.24 -7.34 26.82
N ASN A 380 9.60 -6.19 26.99
CA ASN A 380 8.13 -6.06 26.97
C ASN A 380 7.56 -5.80 25.57
N ALA A 381 8.37 -5.91 24.50
CA ALA A 381 7.90 -5.77 23.14
C ALA A 381 6.86 -6.85 22.79
N THR A 382 5.70 -6.44 22.29
CA THR A 382 4.67 -7.36 21.80
C THR A 382 4.86 -7.62 20.31
N ARG A 383 4.61 -8.86 19.86
CA ARG A 383 4.83 -9.28 18.47
C ARG A 383 3.57 -9.95 17.96
N THR A 384 2.86 -9.24 17.09
CA THR A 384 1.60 -9.70 16.54
C THR A 384 1.76 -9.89 15.05
N ARG A 385 1.21 -10.95 14.48
CA ARG A 385 1.13 -11.02 13.02
C ARG A 385 0.15 -9.96 12.54
N ILE A 386 0.50 -9.23 11.49
CA ILE A 386 -0.32 -8.10 11.03
C ILE A 386 -1.76 -8.51 10.64
N ASP A 387 -1.93 -9.73 10.13
CA ASP A 387 -3.24 -10.29 9.76
C ASP A 387 -4.08 -10.73 10.97
N ARG A 388 -3.54 -10.64 12.18
CA ARG A 388 -4.16 -11.01 13.47
C ARG A 388 -4.33 -9.82 14.41
N LEU A 389 -3.94 -8.61 14.02
CA LEU A 389 -4.03 -7.42 14.87
C LEU A 389 -5.42 -7.22 15.47
N ALA A 390 -6.46 -7.35 14.63
CA ALA A 390 -7.84 -7.20 15.08
C ALA A 390 -8.32 -8.30 16.02
N ASP A 391 -7.77 -9.51 15.91
CA ASP A 391 -8.19 -10.64 16.75
C ASP A 391 -7.69 -10.42 18.20
N GLU A 392 -6.45 -9.96 18.39
CA GLU A 392 -5.89 -9.67 19.73
C GLU A 392 -6.61 -8.52 20.46
N ASP A 393 -7.00 -7.48 19.71
CA ASP A 393 -7.71 -6.35 20.31
C ASP A 393 -9.16 -6.75 20.68
N LEU A 394 -9.82 -7.61 19.91
CA LEU A 394 -11.11 -8.18 20.30
C LEU A 394 -11.04 -9.07 21.54
N GLU A 395 -10.01 -9.90 21.70
CA GLU A 395 -9.90 -10.75 22.91
C GLU A 395 -9.79 -9.92 24.21
N ARG A 396 -9.42 -8.64 24.09
CA ARG A 396 -9.36 -7.70 25.22
C ARG A 396 -10.70 -7.00 25.52
N SER A 397 -11.67 -7.03 24.60
CA SER A 397 -12.91 -6.24 24.67
C SER A 397 -14.14 -7.05 24.25
N ASP A 398 -15.25 -6.96 24.98
CA ASP A 398 -16.51 -7.67 24.66
C ASP A 398 -17.27 -7.03 23.46
N VAL A 399 -16.68 -7.07 22.26
CA VAL A 399 -17.30 -6.55 21.02
C VAL A 399 -18.01 -7.67 20.27
N GLU A 400 -19.31 -7.51 20.05
CA GLU A 400 -20.11 -8.43 19.23
C GLU A 400 -19.87 -8.22 17.72
N VAL A 401 -19.68 -9.32 16.99
CA VAL A 401 -19.58 -9.35 15.52
C VAL A 401 -20.82 -10.05 14.96
N LEU A 402 -21.56 -9.37 14.07
CA LEU A 402 -22.81 -9.85 13.49
C LEU A 402 -22.76 -9.84 11.95
N SER A 403 -23.31 -10.87 11.33
CA SER A 403 -23.41 -11.00 9.87
C SER A 403 -24.67 -10.36 9.27
N VAL A 404 -25.58 -9.88 10.11
CA VAL A 404 -26.85 -9.25 9.70
C VAL A 404 -26.99 -7.92 10.43
N PRO A 405 -27.40 -6.84 9.74
CA PRO A 405 -27.65 -5.56 10.40
C PRO A 405 -28.81 -5.65 11.39
N LEU A 406 -28.70 -4.96 12.52
CA LEU A 406 -29.78 -4.86 13.50
C LEU A 406 -30.82 -3.82 13.05
N ALA A 407 -32.11 -4.12 13.23
CA ALA A 407 -33.22 -3.32 12.69
C ALA A 407 -33.25 -1.85 13.17
N GLU A 408 -32.74 -1.56 14.37
CA GLU A 408 -32.68 -0.21 14.95
C GLU A 408 -31.23 0.30 15.09
N SER A 409 -30.31 -0.23 14.28
CA SER A 409 -28.92 0.22 14.24
C SER A 409 -28.63 1.14 13.07
N VAL A 410 -27.56 1.92 13.21
CA VAL A 410 -26.95 2.67 12.11
C VAL A 410 -25.63 1.98 11.76
N ILE A 411 -25.43 1.64 10.49
CA ILE A 411 -24.11 1.19 10.03
C ILE A 411 -23.23 2.42 9.84
N ILE A 412 -22.01 2.36 10.36
CA ILE A 412 -20.95 3.31 9.99
C ILE A 412 -20.01 2.60 9.02
N ASP A 413 -20.01 3.03 7.77
CA ASP A 413 -19.03 2.60 6.79
C ASP A 413 -17.73 3.36 7.06
N ILE A 414 -16.73 2.62 7.57
CA ILE A 414 -15.44 3.18 7.96
C ILE A 414 -14.38 3.00 6.90
N ARG A 415 -14.72 2.53 5.69
CA ARG A 415 -13.74 2.37 4.60
C ARG A 415 -13.21 3.73 4.12
N HIS A 416 -12.05 3.71 3.47
CA HIS A 416 -11.55 4.89 2.77
C HIS A 416 -12.53 5.30 1.65
N PRO A 417 -12.72 6.60 1.36
CA PRO A 417 -13.62 7.07 0.30
C PRO A 417 -13.46 6.34 -1.03
N ASP A 418 -12.22 6.17 -1.50
CA ASP A 418 -11.91 5.41 -2.73
C ASP A 418 -12.52 3.99 -2.75
N GLU A 419 -12.51 3.27 -1.62
CA GLU A 419 -13.06 1.91 -1.53
C GLU A 419 -14.59 1.90 -1.51
N GLU A 420 -15.19 2.91 -0.88
CA GLU A 420 -16.64 3.09 -0.85
C GLU A 420 -17.18 3.47 -2.23
N GLU A 421 -16.51 4.40 -2.93
CA GLU A 421 -16.90 4.80 -4.29
C GLU A 421 -16.80 3.63 -5.28
N LEU A 422 -15.80 2.76 -5.12
CA LEU A 422 -15.62 1.57 -5.95
C LEU A 422 -16.65 0.46 -5.64
N ALA A 423 -17.04 0.31 -4.38
CA ALA A 423 -17.96 -0.74 -3.94
C ALA A 423 -18.93 -0.21 -2.85
N PRO A 424 -19.98 0.53 -3.23
CA PRO A 424 -20.93 1.09 -2.27
C PRO A 424 -21.65 -0.01 -1.48
N LEU A 425 -21.90 0.22 -0.19
CA LEU A 425 -22.62 -0.72 0.65
C LEU A 425 -24.14 -0.57 0.43
N ASP A 426 -24.79 -1.62 -0.08
CA ASP A 426 -26.25 -1.67 -0.27
C ASP A 426 -26.91 -2.51 0.83
N VAL A 427 -27.55 -1.83 1.79
CA VAL A 427 -28.21 -2.43 2.96
C VAL A 427 -29.48 -1.68 3.32
N HIS A 428 -30.43 -2.36 3.95
CA HIS A 428 -31.75 -1.78 4.29
C HIS A 428 -31.76 -0.89 5.54
N VAL A 429 -30.63 -0.76 6.24
CA VAL A 429 -30.50 0.11 7.43
C VAL A 429 -29.78 1.42 7.08
N PRO A 430 -29.95 2.50 7.86
CA PRO A 430 -29.23 3.74 7.63
C PRO A 430 -27.71 3.53 7.66
N VAL A 431 -27.01 4.10 6.69
CA VAL A 431 -25.55 4.06 6.58
C VAL A 431 -25.00 5.48 6.71
N GLU A 432 -24.14 5.71 7.70
CA GLU A 432 -23.32 6.90 7.83
C GLU A 432 -21.91 6.63 7.29
N LYS A 433 -21.40 7.54 6.46
CA LYS A 433 -20.06 7.44 5.88
C LYS A 433 -19.09 8.23 6.75
N ILE A 434 -18.37 7.52 7.61
CA ILE A 434 -17.36 8.11 8.49
C ILE A 434 -16.10 7.28 8.34
N PRO A 435 -15.18 7.68 7.45
CA PRO A 435 -13.92 6.96 7.26
C PRO A 435 -13.22 6.76 8.60
N PHE A 436 -12.54 5.64 8.75
CA PHE A 436 -11.97 5.22 10.03
C PHE A 436 -11.07 6.29 10.69
N TYR A 437 -10.34 7.09 9.90
CA TYR A 437 -9.47 8.15 10.39
C TYR A 437 -10.22 9.35 10.99
N GLU A 438 -11.50 9.54 10.67
CA GLU A 438 -12.38 10.55 11.27
C GLU A 438 -13.23 9.98 12.42
N LEU A 439 -13.24 8.64 12.58
CA LEU A 439 -14.17 7.98 13.50
C LEU A 439 -13.97 8.42 14.95
N HIS A 440 -12.72 8.66 15.36
CA HIS A 440 -12.41 9.12 16.72
C HIS A 440 -12.88 10.56 16.95
N SER A 441 -12.65 11.47 16.00
CA SER A 441 -13.01 12.88 16.15
C SER A 441 -14.51 13.13 16.01
N LYS A 442 -15.17 12.39 15.10
CA LYS A 442 -16.63 12.46 14.92
C LYS A 442 -17.40 11.59 15.92
N GLY A 443 -16.76 10.58 16.51
CA GLY A 443 -17.36 9.68 17.50
C GLY A 443 -17.97 10.44 18.69
N ASP A 444 -17.33 11.52 19.13
CA ASP A 444 -17.83 12.38 20.22
C ASP A 444 -19.13 13.15 19.86
N THR A 445 -19.48 13.22 18.57
CA THR A 445 -20.72 13.86 18.09
C THR A 445 -21.85 12.87 17.84
N LEU A 446 -21.58 11.56 17.96
CA LEU A 446 -22.56 10.51 17.75
C LEU A 446 -23.50 10.38 18.94
N ASP A 447 -24.75 9.98 18.67
CA ASP A 447 -25.79 9.84 19.68
C ASP A 447 -25.58 8.56 20.50
N SER A 448 -25.18 8.71 21.77
CA SER A 448 -24.89 7.60 22.67
C SER A 448 -26.10 6.68 22.95
N ALA A 449 -27.33 7.11 22.63
CA ALA A 449 -28.52 6.27 22.78
C ALA A 449 -28.70 5.27 21.63
N LYS A 450 -27.99 5.44 20.51
CA LYS A 450 -28.08 4.57 19.33
C LYS A 450 -27.06 3.43 19.37
N THR A 451 -27.38 2.35 18.66
CA THR A 451 -26.44 1.26 18.40
C THR A 451 -25.80 1.47 17.04
N TYR A 452 -24.46 1.50 17.01
CA TYR A 452 -23.69 1.66 15.78
C TYR A 452 -23.02 0.34 15.39
N MET A 453 -23.04 0.00 14.10
CA MET A 453 -22.37 -1.19 13.57
C MET A 453 -21.26 -0.77 12.59
N LEU A 454 -20.00 -0.98 12.93
CA LEU A 454 -18.88 -0.60 12.08
C LEU A 454 -18.66 -1.60 10.93
N TYR A 455 -18.45 -1.10 9.72
CA TYR A 455 -18.20 -1.89 8.52
C TYR A 455 -16.94 -1.45 7.77
N CYS A 456 -16.08 -2.41 7.42
CA CYS A 456 -14.87 -2.15 6.62
C CYS A 456 -14.62 -3.17 5.48
N GLY A 457 -15.64 -3.91 5.06
CA GLY A 457 -15.50 -5.02 4.11
C GLY A 457 -14.88 -6.28 4.73
N LYS A 458 -13.58 -6.26 5.05
CA LYS A 458 -12.84 -7.43 5.60
C LYS A 458 -13.06 -7.65 7.11
N GLY A 459 -13.76 -6.75 7.78
CA GLY A 459 -13.99 -6.79 9.23
C GLY A 459 -12.77 -6.48 10.11
N VAL A 460 -11.54 -6.39 9.57
CA VAL A 460 -10.32 -6.21 10.39
C VAL A 460 -10.28 -4.81 11.03
N MET A 461 -10.43 -3.75 10.23
CA MET A 461 -10.44 -2.37 10.74
C MET A 461 -11.63 -2.13 11.68
N SER A 462 -12.83 -2.60 11.31
CA SER A 462 -14.02 -2.40 12.13
C SER A 462 -13.92 -3.07 13.49
N ARG A 463 -13.26 -4.24 13.57
CA ARG A 463 -12.95 -4.89 14.86
C ARG A 463 -11.94 -4.11 15.70
N LEU A 464 -10.87 -3.62 15.09
CA LEU A 464 -9.85 -2.80 15.77
C LEU A 464 -10.49 -1.54 16.40
N HIS A 465 -11.26 -0.80 15.62
CA HIS A 465 -11.91 0.43 16.09
C HIS A 465 -13.05 0.17 17.08
N ALA A 466 -13.85 -0.88 16.88
CA ALA A 466 -14.93 -1.22 17.80
C ALA A 466 -14.40 -1.56 19.19
N SER A 467 -13.30 -2.33 19.27
CA SER A 467 -12.61 -2.64 20.52
C SER A 467 -12.24 -1.36 21.29
N HIS A 468 -11.58 -0.44 20.59
CA HIS A 468 -11.17 0.83 21.18
C HIS A 468 -12.34 1.72 21.62
N LEU A 469 -13.39 1.84 20.80
CA LEU A 469 -14.58 2.63 21.15
C LEU A 469 -15.36 2.03 22.33
N VAL A 470 -15.45 0.71 22.44
CA VAL A 470 -16.09 0.02 23.57
C VAL A 470 -15.27 0.22 24.86
N GLU A 471 -13.94 0.13 24.80
CA GLU A 471 -13.05 0.42 25.93
C GLU A 471 -13.20 1.86 26.45
N SER A 472 -13.45 2.82 25.56
CA SER A 472 -13.72 4.22 25.94
C SER A 472 -15.04 4.40 26.72
N GLY A 473 -15.96 3.43 26.65
CA GLY A 473 -17.24 3.39 27.36
C GLY A 473 -18.30 4.37 26.85
N ARG A 474 -18.10 5.01 25.69
CA ARG A 474 -18.94 6.13 25.22
C ARG A 474 -20.08 5.73 24.28
N LEU A 475 -19.92 4.66 23.51
CA LEU A 475 -20.85 4.27 22.44
C LEU A 475 -21.16 2.78 22.50
N ASN A 476 -22.41 2.41 22.17
CA ASN A 476 -22.80 1.02 21.95
C ASN A 476 -22.42 0.60 20.53
N VAL A 477 -21.21 0.05 20.37
CA VAL A 477 -20.62 -0.29 19.08
C VAL A 477 -20.55 -1.80 18.89
N LYS A 478 -20.97 -2.26 17.72
CA LYS A 478 -20.84 -3.65 17.25
C LYS A 478 -20.12 -3.65 15.90
N VAL A 479 -19.76 -4.82 15.39
CA VAL A 479 -19.18 -4.98 14.05
C VAL A 479 -20.17 -5.64 13.11
N TYR A 480 -20.35 -5.04 11.94
CA TYR A 480 -21.03 -5.68 10.81
C TYR A 480 -20.00 -6.35 9.90
N ALA A 481 -20.10 -7.67 9.76
CA ALA A 481 -19.25 -8.49 8.89
C ALA A 481 -20.13 -9.45 8.06
N PRO A 482 -20.70 -8.96 6.95
CA PRO A 482 -21.63 -9.73 6.11
C PRO A 482 -21.01 -10.97 5.47
#